data_AF-A0A940TSU3-F1
#
_entry.id   AF-A0A940TSU3-F1
#
_cell.length_a   1.000
_cell.length_b   1.000
_cell.length_c   1.000
_cell.angle_alpha   90.00
_cell.angle_beta   90.00
_cell.angle_gamma   90.00
#
_symmetry.space_group_name_H-M   'P 1'
#
loop_
_entity.id
_entity.type
_entity.pdbx_description
1 polymer ?
#
loop_
_entity_poly.entity_id
_entity_poly.type
_entity_poly.pdbx_seq_one_letter_code
_entity_poly.pdbx_strand_id
1 'polypeptide(L)'
;MAQRKKVALDTHLVKVVGEIQSSLFEAMDAAGEQDLLTIAFAEILAWEIDFYKDVREGDRFKVVVEKFYKGDQFIQYGPVRAVEYQRGERIIQGIRHKEGYYNEKGVSLRRAFLKVPLRFNRISSKFSRA
;
A
#
# COMPACT_ATOMS: atom_id res chain seq x y z
N MET A 1 -10.78 33.05 -10.80
CA MET A 1 -9.45 32.45 -11.02
C MET A 1 -9.04 31.72 -9.75
N ALA A 2 -8.71 30.43 -9.78
CA ALA A 2 -8.24 29.69 -8.61
C ALA A 2 -6.71 29.81 -8.53
N GLN A 3 -6.18 30.29 -7.39
CA GLN A 3 -4.74 30.43 -7.18
C GLN A 3 -4.26 29.33 -6.23
N ARG A 4 -3.34 28.48 -6.69
CA ARG A 4 -2.75 27.41 -5.86
C ARG A 4 -1.78 28.04 -4.86
N LYS A 5 -2.24 28.29 -3.64
CA LYS A 5 -1.39 28.80 -2.55
C LYS A 5 -0.57 27.64 -2.00
N LYS A 6 0.77 27.76 -1.98
CA LYS A 6 1.63 26.78 -1.28
C LYS A 6 1.38 26.91 0.21
N VAL A 7 0.83 25.85 0.81
CA VAL A 7 0.66 25.73 2.26
C VAL A 7 1.78 24.82 2.76
N ALA A 8 2.49 25.23 3.80
CA ALA A 8 3.46 24.37 4.48
C ALA A 8 2.70 23.23 5.17
N LEU A 9 3.09 21.99 4.89
CA LEU A 9 2.54 20.80 5.49
C LEU A 9 3.62 20.13 6.34
N ASP A 10 3.24 19.65 7.50
CA ASP A 10 4.10 18.84 8.35
C ASP A 10 4.19 17.43 7.75
N THR A 11 5.40 16.88 7.67
CA THR A 11 5.66 15.58 7.04
C THR A 11 6.10 14.58 8.08
N HIS A 12 5.32 13.52 8.26
CA HIS A 12 5.64 12.43 9.18
C HIS A 12 5.94 11.16 8.39
N LEU A 13 7.10 10.54 8.64
CA LEU A 13 7.42 9.22 8.11
C LEU A 13 6.89 8.16 9.08
N VAL A 14 5.89 7.40 8.65
CA VAL A 14 5.15 6.46 9.51
C VAL A 14 5.34 5.03 9.02
N LYS A 15 5.51 4.10 9.95
CA LYS A 15 5.45 2.66 9.70
C LYS A 15 4.08 2.12 10.11
N VAL A 16 3.34 1.64 9.12
CA VAL A 16 2.07 0.93 9.28
C VAL A 16 2.35 -0.56 9.22
N VAL A 17 1.74 -1.33 10.12
CA VAL A 17 1.83 -2.79 10.14
C VAL A 17 0.44 -3.37 10.36
N GLY A 18 0.19 -4.55 9.82
CA GLY A 18 -1.07 -5.25 10.06
C GLY A 18 -1.02 -6.72 9.67
N GLU A 19 -2.01 -7.45 10.15
CA GLU A 19 -2.27 -8.84 9.82
C GLU A 19 -3.65 -8.92 9.16
N ILE A 20 -3.74 -9.64 8.05
CA ILE A 20 -4.97 -9.79 7.30
C ILE A 20 -5.81 -10.87 7.95
N GLN A 21 -7.01 -10.53 8.39
CA GLN A 21 -8.01 -11.48 8.86
C GLN A 21 -8.98 -11.87 7.73
N SER A 22 -9.44 -10.88 6.94
CA SER A 22 -10.43 -11.09 5.88
C SER A 22 -9.98 -10.55 4.51
N SER A 23 -9.47 -9.32 4.48
CA SER A 23 -9.10 -8.57 3.29
C SER A 23 -8.02 -7.53 3.62
N LEU A 24 -7.25 -7.14 2.61
CA LEU A 24 -6.23 -6.10 2.75
C LEU A 24 -6.85 -4.75 3.15
N PHE A 25 -8.03 -4.41 2.61
CA PHE A 25 -8.72 -3.16 2.94
C PHE A 25 -9.15 -3.12 4.40
N GLU A 26 -9.79 -4.18 4.90
CA GLU A 26 -10.17 -4.24 6.32
C GLU A 26 -8.95 -4.14 7.25
N ALA A 27 -7.85 -4.81 6.90
CA ALA A 27 -6.65 -4.79 7.72
C ALA A 27 -5.95 -3.42 7.73
N MET A 28 -5.99 -2.67 6.62
CA MET A 28 -5.51 -1.28 6.55
C MET A 28 -6.43 -0.32 7.30
N ASP A 29 -7.75 -0.48 7.17
CA ASP A 29 -8.74 0.30 7.90
C ASP A 29 -8.58 0.10 9.42
N ALA A 30 -8.38 -1.16 9.86
CA ALA A 30 -8.11 -1.51 11.26
C ALA A 30 -6.78 -0.93 11.78
N ALA A 31 -5.80 -0.73 10.89
CA ALA A 31 -4.56 -0.02 11.20
C ALA A 31 -4.73 1.52 11.20
N GLY A 32 -5.94 2.04 10.97
CA GLY A 32 -6.24 3.47 10.96
C GLY A 32 -5.88 4.18 9.65
N GLU A 33 -5.71 3.42 8.57
CA GLU A 33 -5.35 3.96 7.24
C GLU A 33 -6.57 4.05 6.32
N GLN A 34 -6.44 4.84 5.25
CA GLN A 34 -7.49 5.01 4.25
C GLN A 34 -7.22 4.16 3.02
N ASP A 35 -8.29 3.86 2.27
CA ASP A 35 -8.27 3.12 1.00
C ASP A 35 -7.16 3.55 0.03
N LEU A 36 -6.80 4.84 0.00
CA LEU A 36 -5.73 5.36 -0.86
C LEU A 36 -4.36 4.72 -0.58
N LEU A 37 -4.02 4.49 0.69
CA LEU A 37 -2.77 3.81 1.04
C LEU A 37 -2.85 2.33 0.68
N THR A 38 -4.01 1.71 0.90
CA THR A 38 -4.26 0.32 0.52
C THR A 38 -4.05 0.09 -0.97
N ILE A 39 -4.63 0.95 -1.80
CA ILE A 39 -4.48 0.89 -3.26
C ILE A 39 -3.03 1.12 -3.66
N ALA A 40 -2.36 2.13 -3.10
CA ALA A 40 -0.94 2.39 -3.39
C ALA A 40 -0.05 1.19 -3.05
N PHE A 41 -0.26 0.56 -1.88
CA PHE A 41 0.44 -0.67 -1.49
C PHE A 41 0.18 -1.80 -2.49
N ALA A 42 -1.09 -2.01 -2.85
CA ALA A 42 -1.48 -3.06 -3.78
C ALA A 42 -0.92 -2.85 -5.19
N GLU A 43 -0.86 -1.60 -5.67
CA GLU A 43 -0.25 -1.25 -6.96
C GLU A 43 1.27 -1.48 -7.01
N ILE A 44 1.97 -1.21 -5.91
CA ILE A 44 3.42 -1.44 -5.83
C ILE A 44 3.73 -2.94 -5.97
N LEU A 45 2.90 -3.78 -5.37
CA LEU A 45 3.09 -5.23 -5.30
C LEU A 45 2.26 -6.03 -6.32
N ALA A 46 1.46 -5.36 -7.15
CA ALA A 46 0.54 -5.92 -8.14
C ALA A 46 1.15 -6.96 -9.08
N TRP A 47 2.46 -6.88 -9.27
CA TRP A 47 3.21 -7.78 -10.13
C TRP A 47 3.64 -9.08 -9.47
N GLU A 48 3.80 -9.04 -8.15
CA GLU A 48 4.29 -10.15 -7.34
C GLU A 48 3.14 -10.93 -6.69
N ILE A 49 1.99 -10.27 -6.50
CA ILE A 49 0.81 -10.80 -5.81
C ILE A 49 -0.49 -10.28 -6.44
N ASP A 50 -1.43 -11.19 -6.70
CA ASP A 50 -2.82 -10.86 -7.03
C ASP A 50 -3.61 -10.77 -5.72
N PHE A 51 -3.80 -9.56 -5.18
CA PHE A 51 -4.48 -9.37 -3.89
C PHE A 51 -5.94 -9.88 -3.85
N TYR A 52 -6.57 -10.12 -5.01
CA TYR A 52 -7.91 -10.70 -5.07
C TYR A 52 -7.89 -12.21 -4.79
N LYS A 53 -6.90 -12.91 -5.35
CA LYS A 53 -6.84 -14.37 -5.32
C LYS A 53 -5.93 -14.90 -4.23
N ASP A 54 -4.82 -14.21 -4.02
CA ASP A 54 -3.71 -14.75 -3.27
C ASP A 54 -3.81 -14.47 -1.77
N VAL A 55 -4.49 -13.39 -1.35
CA VAL A 55 -4.62 -12.99 0.06
C VAL A 55 -5.28 -14.08 0.91
N ARG A 56 -4.65 -14.37 2.05
CA ARG A 56 -5.08 -15.34 3.06
C ARG A 56 -5.11 -14.71 4.45
N GLU A 57 -5.93 -15.30 5.32
CA GLU A 57 -5.89 -15.03 6.75
C GLU A 57 -4.48 -15.33 7.31
N GLY A 58 -3.98 -14.46 8.18
CA GLY A 58 -2.65 -14.52 8.77
C GLY A 58 -1.53 -13.95 7.90
N ASP A 59 -1.80 -13.55 6.65
CA ASP A 59 -0.81 -12.83 5.85
C ASP A 59 -0.53 -11.44 6.49
N ARG A 60 0.72 -11.01 6.51
CA ARG A 60 1.14 -9.76 7.18
C ARG A 60 1.65 -8.75 6.18
N PHE A 61 1.43 -7.46 6.48
CA PHE A 61 1.99 -6.37 5.69
C PHE A 61 2.72 -5.35 6.56
N LYS A 62 3.68 -4.66 5.93
CA LYS A 62 4.30 -3.46 6.48
C LYS A 62 4.42 -2.40 5.39
N VAL A 63 4.15 -1.15 5.74
CA VAL A 63 4.30 0.00 4.85
C VAL A 63 5.04 1.10 5.58
N VAL A 64 6.08 1.65 4.95
CA VAL A 64 6.71 2.89 5.41
C VAL A 64 6.27 3.98 4.45
N VAL A 65 5.52 4.98 4.93
CA VAL A 65 4.88 6.00 4.09
C VAL A 65 5.01 7.39 4.72
N GLU A 66 5.15 8.40 3.87
CA GLU A 66 5.01 9.79 4.30
C GLU A 66 3.54 10.16 4.45
N LYS A 67 3.20 10.82 5.54
CA LYS A 67 1.88 11.41 5.76
C LYS A 67 2.04 12.92 5.91
N PHE A 68 1.24 13.67 5.16
CA PHE A 68 1.24 15.12 5.21
C PHE A 68 0.08 15.62 6.06
N TYR A 69 0.41 16.51 7.00
CA TYR A 69 -0.51 17.08 7.97
C TYR A 69 -0.53 18.60 7.88
N LYS A 70 -1.61 19.20 8.36
CA LYS A 70 -1.68 20.63 8.65
C LYS A 70 -2.17 20.80 10.08
N GLY A 71 -1.25 21.02 11.02
CA GLY A 71 -1.53 20.80 12.43
C GLY A 71 -1.89 19.32 12.65
N ASP A 72 -2.99 19.04 13.35
CA ASP A 72 -3.42 17.67 13.62
C ASP A 72 -4.25 17.04 12.49
N GLN A 73 -4.58 17.80 11.44
CA GLN A 73 -5.41 17.32 10.36
C GLN A 73 -4.57 16.58 9.31
N PHE A 74 -4.83 15.30 9.10
CA PHE A 74 -4.29 14.54 7.98
C PHE A 74 -4.83 15.11 6.65
N ILE A 75 -3.92 15.39 5.71
CA ILE A 75 -4.26 15.97 4.40
C ILE A 75 -4.17 14.92 3.30
N GLN A 76 -3.04 14.22 3.20
CA GLN A 76 -2.82 13.19 2.17
C GLN A 76 -1.58 12.34 2.48
N TYR A 77 -1.48 11.20 1.81
CA TYR A 77 -0.25 10.42 1.75
C TYR A 77 0.76 11.04 0.78
N GLY A 78 2.03 11.03 1.15
CA GLY A 78 3.16 11.23 0.29
C GLY A 78 3.68 9.91 -0.30
N PRO A 79 4.95 9.88 -0.74
CA PRO A 79 5.57 8.66 -1.25
C PRO A 79 5.57 7.52 -0.22
N VAL A 80 5.19 6.32 -0.67
CA VAL A 80 5.51 5.09 0.04
C VAL A 80 7.01 4.83 -0.14
N ARG A 81 7.75 4.75 0.96
CA ARG A 81 9.21 4.54 0.95
C ARG A 81 9.59 3.07 0.90
N ALA A 82 8.82 2.22 1.57
CA ALA A 82 9.03 0.77 1.54
C ALA A 82 7.73 0.01 1.77
N VAL A 83 7.66 -1.20 1.22
CA VAL A 83 6.58 -2.15 1.42
C VAL A 83 7.14 -3.53 1.72
N GLU A 84 6.43 -4.29 2.54
CA GLU A 84 6.65 -5.71 2.76
C GLU A 84 5.30 -6.43 2.82
N TYR A 85 5.23 -7.59 2.17
CA TYR A 85 4.13 -8.54 2.30
C TYR A 85 4.70 -9.91 2.63
N GLN A 86 4.15 -10.55 3.65
CA GLN A 86 4.56 -11.86 4.12
C GLN A 86 3.40 -12.85 4.07
N ARG A 87 3.64 -13.99 3.41
CA ARG A 87 2.75 -15.17 3.44
C ARG A 87 3.55 -16.38 3.90
N GLY A 88 3.30 -16.83 5.12
CA GLY A 88 4.12 -17.86 5.75
C GLY A 88 5.60 -17.45 5.75
N GLU A 89 6.46 -18.26 5.14
CA GLU A 89 7.90 -17.96 5.00
C GLU A 89 8.23 -17.07 3.79
N ARG A 90 7.31 -16.92 2.84
CA ARG A 90 7.54 -16.09 1.64
C ARG A 90 7.40 -14.62 1.99
N ILE A 91 8.46 -13.85 1.77
CA ILE A 91 8.51 -12.39 1.95
C ILE A 91 8.71 -11.73 0.58
N ILE A 92 7.90 -10.71 0.30
CA ILE A 92 8.01 -9.84 -0.86
C ILE A 92 8.26 -8.43 -0.34
N GLN A 93 9.32 -7.78 -0.81
CA GLN A 93 9.71 -6.44 -0.38
C GLN A 93 9.93 -5.51 -1.58
N GLY A 94 9.64 -4.24 -1.36
CA GLY A 94 9.89 -3.18 -2.32
C GLY A 94 10.38 -1.92 -1.64
N ILE A 95 11.48 -1.36 -2.12
CA ILE A 95 12.06 -0.10 -1.64
C ILE A 95 11.98 0.93 -2.76
N ARG A 96 11.49 2.13 -2.45
CA ARG A 96 11.38 3.22 -3.43
C ARG A 96 12.77 3.76 -3.76
N HIS A 97 13.11 3.81 -5.04
CA HIS A 97 14.28 4.52 -5.55
C HIS A 97 13.90 5.30 -6.82
N LYS A 98 14.17 6.61 -6.85
CA LYS A 98 13.71 7.52 -7.91
C LYS A 98 12.19 7.36 -8.12
N GLU A 99 11.76 6.97 -9.32
CA GLU A 99 10.34 6.83 -9.69
C GLU A 99 9.84 5.36 -9.65
N GLY A 100 10.64 4.43 -9.11
CA GLY A 100 10.33 3.00 -9.09
C GLY A 100 10.45 2.36 -7.71
N TYR A 101 10.03 1.10 -7.62
CA TYR A 101 10.22 0.24 -6.46
C TYR A 101 11.03 -0.97 -6.89
N TYR A 102 11.97 -1.37 -6.04
CA TYR A 102 12.93 -2.42 -6.33
C TYR A 102 13.01 -3.39 -5.16
N ASN A 103 13.20 -4.67 -5.45
CA ASN A 103 13.51 -5.64 -4.40
C ASN A 103 14.96 -5.49 -3.90
N GLU A 104 15.35 -6.30 -2.92
CA GLU A 104 16.69 -6.28 -2.31
C GLU A 104 17.83 -6.48 -3.32
N LYS A 105 17.55 -7.13 -4.46
CA LYS A 105 18.53 -7.38 -5.53
C LYS A 105 18.59 -6.24 -6.56
N GLY A 106 17.87 -5.15 -6.35
CA GLY A 106 17.79 -4.02 -7.28
C GLY A 106 16.93 -4.30 -8.52
N VAL A 107 16.13 -5.37 -8.51
CA VAL A 107 15.22 -5.68 -9.62
C VAL A 107 13.92 -4.91 -9.44
N SER A 108 13.50 -4.19 -10.49
CA SER A 108 12.27 -3.41 -10.48
C SER A 108 11.05 -4.30 -10.26
N LEU A 109 10.18 -3.91 -9.33
CA LEU A 109 8.87 -4.51 -9.12
C LEU A 109 7.87 -4.10 -10.21
N ARG A 110 8.09 -2.95 -10.88
CA ARG A 110 7.35 -2.60 -12.10
C ARG A 110 8.01 -3.27 -13.30
N ARG A 111 7.29 -4.16 -13.99
CA ARG A 111 7.61 -4.59 -15.37
C ARG A 111 6.81 -3.77 -16.38
N ALA A 112 7.28 -3.68 -17.62
CA ALA A 112 6.79 -2.74 -18.65
C ALA A 112 5.31 -2.90 -19.07
N PHE A 113 4.61 -3.96 -18.64
CA PHE A 113 3.22 -4.23 -19.07
C PHE A 113 2.36 -4.79 -17.95
N LEU A 114 1.65 -3.98 -17.14
CA LEU A 114 0.79 -4.48 -16.03
C LEU A 114 0.09 -5.82 -16.36
N LYS A 115 0.26 -6.85 -15.53
CA LYS A 115 -0.38 -8.17 -15.75
C LYS A 115 -1.91 -8.07 -15.88
N VAL A 116 -2.50 -7.05 -15.26
CA VAL A 116 -3.91 -6.63 -15.40
C VAL A 116 -3.95 -5.09 -15.23
N PRO A 117 -4.74 -4.33 -16.02
CA PRO A 117 -5.08 -2.96 -15.66
C PRO A 117 -5.94 -2.99 -14.39
N LEU A 118 -5.31 -2.80 -13.24
CA LEU A 118 -5.97 -2.91 -11.94
C LEU A 118 -6.91 -1.72 -11.74
N ARG A 119 -8.15 -1.88 -12.17
CA ARG A 119 -9.26 -1.14 -11.56
C ARG A 119 -9.47 -1.77 -10.19
N PHE A 120 -8.76 -1.28 -9.18
CA PHE A 120 -9.00 -1.69 -7.80
C PHE A 120 -10.38 -1.18 -7.38
N ASN A 121 -11.40 -2.04 -7.49
CA ASN A 121 -12.64 -1.85 -6.74
C ASN A 121 -12.36 -2.35 -5.32
N ARG A 122 -12.60 -1.50 -4.31
CA ARG A 122 -12.49 -1.86 -2.89
C ARG A 122 -13.24 -3.17 -2.64
N ILE A 123 -12.54 -4.22 -2.24
CA ILE A 123 -13.16 -5.44 -1.74
C ILE A 123 -12.94 -5.48 -0.23
N SER A 124 -14.00 -5.16 0.50
CA SER A 124 -14.02 -5.12 1.97
C SER A 124 -14.34 -6.47 2.61
N SER A 125 -14.62 -7.52 1.85
CA SER A 125 -14.77 -8.88 2.37
C SER A 125 -14.81 -9.88 1.22
N LYS A 126 -14.11 -11.01 1.33
CA LYS A 126 -14.47 -12.20 0.54
C LYS A 126 -15.75 -12.74 1.20
N PHE A 127 -16.91 -12.51 0.60
CA PHE A 127 -18.17 -13.10 1.05
C PHE A 127 -17.95 -14.61 1.19
N SER A 128 -17.86 -15.10 2.43
CA SER A 128 -17.75 -16.52 2.72
C SER A 128 -19.03 -17.18 2.23
N ARG A 129 -18.94 -18.06 1.23
CA ARG A 129 -20.03 -19.00 0.99
C ARG A 129 -19.86 -20.10 2.04
N ALA A 130 -20.79 -20.12 2.99
CA ALA A 130 -21.15 -21.34 3.70
C ALA A 130 -21.58 -22.43 2.71
#